data_AF-A0A3D1X4P2-F1
#
_entry.id   AF-A0A3D1X4P2-F1
#
_cell.length_a   1.000
_cell.length_b   1.000
_cell.length_c   1.000
_cell.angle_alpha   90.00
_cell.angle_beta   90.00
_cell.angle_gamma   90.00
#
_symmetry.space_group_name_H-M   'P 1'
#
loop_
_entity.id
_entity.type
_entity.pdbx_description
1 polymer ?
#
loop_
_entity_poly.entity_id
_entity_poly.type
_entity_poly.pdbx_seq_one_letter_code
_entity_poly.pdbx_strand_id
1 'polypeptide(L)'
;MKLLFKQRFFSWFDSYDIYDEDGNTVFTVEGKLAWGHCLHILNAAGEHIGTVQQRVLTFLPKFELYIGEQYYGCICKEFTFFTPRFTLECSDWEVNGSFMEWDYTIDS
;
A
#
# COMPACT_ATOMS: atom_id res chain seq x y z
N MET A 1 -11.52 14.47 -4.12
CA MET A 1 -11.84 13.07 -4.43
C MET A 1 -11.61 12.27 -3.16
N LYS A 2 -12.63 11.57 -2.65
CA LYS A 2 -12.50 10.73 -1.46
C LYS A 2 -12.52 9.26 -1.86
N LEU A 3 -11.59 8.49 -1.31
CA LEU A 3 -11.53 7.05 -1.47
C LEU A 3 -11.95 6.38 -0.16
N LEU A 4 -12.75 5.35 -0.27
CA LEU A 4 -13.30 4.62 0.85
C LEU A 4 -12.74 3.20 0.86
N PHE A 5 -12.12 2.81 1.95
CA PHE A 5 -11.64 1.46 2.18
C PHE A 5 -12.62 0.72 3.09
N LYS A 6 -13.05 -0.48 2.68
CA LYS A 6 -13.88 -1.36 3.50
C LYS A 6 -13.10 -2.61 3.86
N GLN A 7 -12.60 -2.66 5.10
CA GLN A 7 -11.94 -3.84 5.64
C GLN A 7 -12.94 -5.00 5.72
N ARG A 8 -12.73 -6.08 4.96
CA ARG A 8 -13.45 -7.34 5.14
C ARG A 8 -12.71 -8.20 6.16
N PHE A 9 -13.43 -8.74 7.14
CA PHE A 9 -12.84 -9.52 8.24
C PHE A 9 -12.45 -10.97 7.88
N PHE A 10 -12.66 -11.44 6.64
CA PHE A 10 -12.27 -12.79 6.21
C PHE A 10 -12.09 -12.82 4.68
N SER A 11 -10.84 -12.82 4.21
CA SER A 11 -10.44 -13.23 2.87
C SER A 11 -9.02 -13.78 2.95
N TRP A 12 -8.80 -14.93 2.32
CA TRP A 12 -7.70 -15.87 2.52
C TRP A 12 -6.26 -15.32 2.32
N PHE A 13 -6.09 -14.03 1.97
CA PHE A 13 -4.79 -13.40 1.71
C PHE A 13 -4.80 -11.86 1.84
N ASP A 14 -5.58 -11.26 2.75
CA ASP A 14 -5.66 -9.79 2.89
C ASP A 14 -6.17 -9.04 1.63
N SER A 15 -7.00 -9.66 0.78
CA SER A 15 -7.58 -8.98 -0.40
C SER A 15 -8.75 -8.08 -0.02
N TYR A 16 -8.82 -6.89 -0.63
CA TYR A 16 -9.85 -5.86 -0.36
C TYR A 16 -10.13 -4.95 -1.56
N ASP A 17 -11.26 -4.24 -1.50
CA ASP A 17 -11.68 -3.28 -2.53
C ASP A 17 -11.61 -1.84 -1.99
N ILE A 18 -11.33 -0.90 -2.90
CA ILE A 18 -11.36 0.54 -2.68
C ILE A 18 -12.51 1.11 -3.50
N TYR A 19 -13.36 1.91 -2.86
CA TYR A 19 -14.56 2.48 -3.44
C TYR A 19 -14.45 4.00 -3.57
N ASP A 20 -15.18 4.57 -4.53
CA ASP A 20 -15.45 6.00 -4.57
C ASP A 20 -16.60 6.40 -3.62
N GLU A 21 -16.98 7.68 -3.66
CA GLU A 21 -18.05 8.25 -2.83
C GLU A 21 -19.46 7.74 -3.19
N ASP A 22 -19.64 7.28 -4.43
CA ASP A 22 -20.89 6.71 -4.94
C ASP A 22 -20.99 5.19 -4.66
N GLY A 23 -19.93 4.59 -4.10
CA GLY A 23 -19.86 3.17 -3.76
C GLY A 23 -19.40 2.27 -4.92
N ASN A 24 -18.90 2.83 -6.01
CA ASN A 24 -18.33 2.06 -7.10
C ASN A 24 -16.92 1.60 -6.75
N THR A 25 -16.59 0.34 -7.06
CA THR A 25 -15.22 -0.17 -6.91
C THR A 25 -14.31 0.51 -7.91
N VAL A 26 -13.33 1.28 -7.43
CA VAL A 26 -12.32 1.94 -8.27
C VAL A 26 -11.04 1.13 -8.37
N PHE A 27 -10.69 0.40 -7.30
CA PHE A 27 -9.55 -0.50 -7.28
C PHE A 27 -9.87 -1.76 -6.49
N THR A 28 -9.29 -2.87 -6.92
CA THR A 28 -9.28 -4.12 -6.17
C THR A 28 -7.84 -4.47 -5.85
N VAL A 29 -7.57 -4.77 -4.58
CA VAL A 29 -6.26 -5.20 -4.09
C VAL A 29 -6.34 -6.69 -3.80
N GLU A 30 -5.58 -7.47 -4.55
CA GLU A 30 -5.47 -8.91 -4.40
C GLU A 30 -4.16 -9.29 -3.75
N GLY A 31 -4.23 -9.99 -2.64
CA GLY A 31 -3.06 -10.63 -2.08
C GLY A 31 -2.60 -11.85 -2.89
N LYS A 32 -1.30 -11.94 -3.16
CA LYS A 32 -0.66 -13.07 -3.86
C LYS A 32 0.31 -13.82 -2.96
N LEU A 33 0.31 -15.15 -3.08
CA LEU A 33 1.23 -16.02 -2.35
C LEU A 33 2.69 -15.72 -2.75
N ALA A 34 3.43 -15.11 -1.84
CA ALA A 34 4.86 -14.86 -1.93
C ALA A 34 5.52 -15.14 -0.59
N TRP A 35 6.86 -15.11 -0.54
CA TRP A 35 7.62 -15.28 0.70
C TRP A 35 7.37 -14.18 1.75
N GLY A 36 6.75 -13.07 1.36
CA GLY A 36 6.24 -12.01 2.22
C GLY A 36 4.94 -11.45 1.66
N HIS A 37 4.51 -10.28 2.12
CA HIS A 37 3.31 -9.63 1.57
C HIS A 37 3.53 -9.25 0.10
N CYS A 38 2.64 -9.71 -0.78
CA CYS A 38 2.56 -9.28 -2.17
C CYS A 38 1.13 -8.90 -2.46
N LEU A 39 0.92 -7.66 -2.91
CA LEU A 39 -0.40 -7.11 -3.21
C LEU A 39 -0.41 -6.66 -4.66
N HIS A 40 -1.34 -7.20 -5.44
CA HIS A 40 -1.63 -6.79 -6.80
C HIS A 40 -2.78 -5.79 -6.79
N ILE A 41 -2.60 -4.65 -7.42
CA ILE A 41 -3.61 -3.60 -7.54
C ILE A 41 -4.20 -3.68 -8.94
N LEU A 42 -5.51 -3.84 -9.00
CA LEU A 42 -6.30 -3.87 -10.22
C LEU A 42 -7.14 -2.61 -10.33
N ASN A 43 -7.32 -2.10 -11.54
CA ASN A 43 -8.26 -1.02 -11.83
C ASN A 43 -9.72 -1.53 -11.80
N ALA A 44 -10.68 -0.61 -11.96
CA ALA A 44 -12.11 -0.95 -12.03
C ALA A 44 -12.48 -1.93 -13.16
N ALA A 45 -11.66 -2.06 -14.21
CA ALA A 45 -11.84 -3.03 -15.29
C ALA A 45 -11.26 -4.43 -14.97
N GLY A 46 -10.61 -4.59 -13.81
CA GLY A 46 -9.93 -5.83 -13.41
C GLY A 46 -8.57 -6.01 -14.08
N GLU A 47 -7.97 -4.95 -14.61
CA GLU A 47 -6.63 -4.98 -15.18
C GLU A 47 -5.59 -4.67 -14.11
N HIS A 48 -4.50 -5.44 -14.07
CA HIS A 48 -3.41 -5.21 -13.15
C HIS A 48 -2.64 -3.93 -13.52
N ILE A 49 -2.61 -2.96 -12.60
CA ILE A 49 -1.96 -1.66 -12.80
C ILE A 49 -0.72 -1.46 -11.94
N GLY A 50 -0.55 -2.23 -10.87
CA GLY A 50 0.63 -2.11 -10.04
C GLY A 50 0.73 -3.18 -8.95
N THR A 51 1.93 -3.31 -8.40
CA THR A 51 2.24 -4.30 -7.38
C THR A 51 2.94 -3.64 -6.20
N VAL A 52 2.55 -4.01 -4.99
CA VAL A 52 3.27 -3.70 -3.76
C VAL A 52 3.87 -5.00 -3.23
N GLN A 53 5.19 -5.10 -3.24
CA GLN A 53 5.90 -6.30 -2.85
C GLN A 53 6.79 -6.02 -1.64
N GLN A 54 6.56 -6.74 -0.54
CA GLN A 54 7.47 -6.70 0.60
C GLN A 54 8.80 -7.35 0.23
N ARG A 55 9.89 -6.65 0.52
CA ARG A 55 11.24 -7.21 0.44
C ARG A 55 11.52 -7.98 1.72
N VAL A 56 11.78 -9.28 1.57
CA VAL A 56 12.15 -10.15 2.68
C VAL A 56 13.65 -10.02 3.01
N LEU A 57 14.04 -10.42 4.22
CA LEU A 57 15.43 -10.37 4.71
C LEU A 57 16.02 -8.96 4.89
N THR A 58 15.17 -7.95 5.11
CA THR A 58 15.59 -6.60 5.52
C THR A 58 15.45 -6.42 7.04
N PHE A 59 16.32 -5.61 7.65
CA PHE A 59 16.27 -5.34 9.09
C PHE A 59 14.99 -4.59 9.52
N LEU A 60 14.51 -3.70 8.63
CA LEU A 60 13.26 -2.96 8.79
C LEU A 60 12.31 -3.29 7.63
N PRO A 61 10.97 -3.14 7.82
CA PRO A 61 10.01 -3.29 6.74
C PRO A 61 10.35 -2.42 5.53
N LYS A 62 10.45 -3.05 4.36
CA LYS A 62 10.68 -2.40 3.07
C LYS A 62 9.71 -2.97 2.04
N PHE A 63 9.02 -2.10 1.32
CA PHE A 63 8.01 -2.45 0.33
C PHE A 63 8.37 -1.81 -1.01
N GLU A 64 8.54 -2.61 -2.04
CA GLU A 64 8.80 -2.17 -3.41
C GLU A 64 7.47 -1.91 -4.13
N LEU A 65 7.45 -0.85 -4.91
CA LEU A 65 6.32 -0.39 -5.69
C LEU A 65 6.62 -0.59 -7.17
N TYR A 66 5.71 -1.25 -7.87
CA TYR A 66 5.77 -1.47 -9.30
C TYR A 66 4.51 -0.91 -9.96
N ILE A 67 4.67 -0.23 -11.09
CA ILE A 67 3.57 0.16 -11.97
C ILE A 67 3.63 -0.73 -13.20
N GLY A 68 2.64 -1.61 -13.35
CA GLY A 68 2.77 -2.79 -14.22
C GLY A 68 3.96 -3.64 -13.79
N GLU A 69 4.96 -3.78 -14.67
CA GLU A 69 6.22 -4.50 -14.40
C GLU A 69 7.39 -3.55 -14.09
N GLN A 70 7.19 -2.24 -14.19
CA GLN A 70 8.25 -1.25 -14.01
C GLN A 70 8.43 -0.92 -12.53
N TYR A 71 9.66 -1.07 -12.02
CA TYR A 71 10.01 -0.59 -10.68
C TYR A 71 9.85 0.93 -10.61
N TYR A 72 9.02 1.40 -9.68
CA TYR A 72 8.76 2.81 -9.43
C TYR A 72 9.55 3.33 -8.24
N GLY A 73 9.67 2.53 -7.18
CA GLY A 73 10.35 2.94 -5.97
C GLY A 73 10.14 1.96 -4.82
N CYS A 74 10.46 2.40 -3.61
CA CYS A 74 10.10 1.65 -2.42
C CYS A 74 9.79 2.54 -1.22
N ILE A 75 8.93 2.03 -0.35
CA ILE A 75 8.57 2.57 0.95
C ILE A 75 9.41 1.84 1.98
N CYS A 76 10.19 2.58 2.76
CA CYS A 76 11.03 2.06 3.82
C CYS A 76 10.53 2.58 5.17
N LYS A 77 10.39 1.68 6.16
CA LYS A 77 10.17 2.12 7.54
C LYS A 77 11.49 2.63 8.11
N GLU A 78 11.48 3.85 8.63
CA GLU A 78 12.65 4.43 9.31
C GLU A 78 12.74 3.95 10.76
N PHE A 79 13.97 3.94 11.28
CA PHE A 79 14.19 3.62 12.69
C PHE A 79 13.87 4.85 13.54
N THR A 80 12.73 4.81 14.22
CA THR A 80 12.24 5.88 15.09
C THR A 80 11.81 5.33 16.45
N PHE A 81 12.06 6.09 17.52
CA PHE A 81 11.83 5.62 18.90
C PHE A 81 10.38 5.79 19.39
N PHE A 82 9.60 6.71 18.82
CA PHE A 82 8.28 7.09 19.38
C PHE A 82 7.15 7.12 18.34
N THR A 83 7.42 7.47 17.08
CA THR A 83 6.40 7.62 16.04
C THR A 83 6.79 6.83 14.79
N PRO A 84 5.89 6.03 14.19
CA PRO A 84 6.20 5.35 12.94
C PRO A 84 6.46 6.39 11.84
N ARG A 85 7.61 6.30 11.15
CA ARG A 85 7.97 7.15 10.01
C ARG A 85 8.31 6.27 8.82
N PHE A 86 7.82 6.66 7.65
CA PHE A 86 8.06 5.96 6.40
C PHE A 86 8.57 6.97 5.38
N THR A 87 9.59 6.57 4.63
CA THR A 87 10.15 7.36 3.53
C THR A 87 9.97 6.64 2.21
N LEU A 88 9.74 7.40 1.15
CA LEU A 88 9.67 6.90 -0.22
C LEU A 88 11.00 7.21 -0.92
N GLU A 89 11.64 6.21 -1.52
CA GLU A 89 12.88 6.45 -2.28
C GLU A 89 12.63 7.15 -3.63
N CYS A 90 11.39 7.10 -4.14
CA CYS A 90 11.02 7.64 -5.46
C CYS A 90 10.42 9.05 -5.43
N SER A 91 10.19 9.61 -4.25
CA SER A 91 9.57 10.93 -4.09
C SER A 91 10.02 11.53 -2.77
N ASP A 92 10.04 12.85 -2.66
CA ASP A 92 10.31 13.58 -1.42
C ASP A 92 9.10 13.50 -0.44
N TRP A 93 8.28 12.47 -0.58
CA TRP A 93 7.06 12.31 0.21
C TRP A 93 7.37 11.80 1.61
N GLU A 94 6.89 12.53 2.60
CA GLU A 94 6.93 12.14 4.00
C GLU A 94 5.52 11.86 4.51
N VAL A 95 5.39 10.76 5.26
CA VAL A 95 4.13 10.42 5.93
C VAL A 95 4.20 10.89 7.38
N ASN A 96 3.35 11.84 7.75
CA ASN A 96 3.27 12.44 9.08
C ASN A 96 1.91 12.16 9.73
N GLY A 97 1.89 11.97 11.06
CA GLY A 97 0.65 11.75 11.84
C GLY A 97 0.59 10.40 12.57
N SER A 98 -0.62 9.96 12.88
CA SER A 98 -0.91 8.76 13.66
C SER A 98 -1.39 7.63 12.75
N PHE A 99 -0.44 6.82 12.29
CA PHE A 99 -0.75 5.67 11.43
C PHE A 99 -1.73 4.68 12.08
N MET A 100 -1.61 4.45 13.40
CA MET A 100 -2.49 3.52 14.12
C MET A 100 -3.93 4.03 14.23
N GLU A 101 -4.13 5.35 14.29
CA GLU A 101 -5.46 5.98 14.37
C GLU A 101 -6.05 6.24 12.99
N TRP A 102 -5.34 5.87 11.91
CA TRP A 102 -5.72 6.16 10.52
C TRP A 102 -5.84 7.65 10.22
N ASP A 103 -5.12 8.49 10.98
CA ASP A 103 -5.10 9.95 10.84
C ASP A 103 -3.68 10.39 10.49
N TYR A 104 -3.37 10.40 9.20
CA TYR A 104 -2.07 10.76 8.67
C TYR A 104 -2.18 11.56 7.38
N THR A 105 -1.13 12.33 7.11
CA THR A 105 -0.97 13.16 5.92
C THR A 105 0.28 12.72 5.15
N ILE A 106 0.24 12.86 3.84
CA ILE A 106 1.38 12.65 2.96
C ILE A 106 1.72 14.00 2.34
N ASP A 107 2.89 14.53 2.65
CA ASP A 107 3.35 15.85 2.20
C ASP A 107 4.58 15.67 1.30
N SER A 108 4.76 16.58 0.32
CA SER A 108 5.89 16.63 -0.62
C SER A 108 6.73 17.88 -0.44
#